data_AF-A0AAD5LT27-F1
#
_entry.id   AF-A0AAD5LT27-F1
#
_cell.length_a   1.000
_cell.length_b   1.000
_cell.length_c   1.000
_cell.angle_alpha   90.00
_cell.angle_beta   90.00
_cell.angle_gamma   90.00
#
_symmetry.space_group_name_H-M   'P 1'
#
loop_
_entity.id
_entity.type
_entity.pdbx_description
1 polymer ?
#
loop_
_entity_poly.entity_id
_entity_poly.type
_entity_poly.pdbx_seq_one_letter_code
_entity_poly.pdbx_strand_id
1 'polypeptide(L)'
;MAPNFKMMAATLVLAFLSNTYLDKENPLHTNTVRALYALSQLGCYGVLAFLYLKAKNNTDPGVVIVKEDLGFGQEGERDEKITIAEHDMRMCLKEIQRYAIGTAITVFIHVKWGFFPPLLIQTVTQPVNVAQSPIVKVTLLGQRAWGELRRPWRDPSAMGKQWNTWNDTIQSALTGEPVVRQGKKAAKKAAAAGKRKSK
;
A
#
# COMPACT_ATOMS: atom_id res chain seq x y z
N MET A 1 -1.99 -9.53 -11.59
CA MET A 1 -0.81 -8.66 -11.39
C MET A 1 0.42 -9.53 -11.14
N ALA A 2 1.38 -9.51 -12.05
CA ALA A 2 2.68 -10.12 -11.84
C ALA A 2 3.36 -9.47 -10.62
N PRO A 3 4.14 -10.22 -9.82
CA PRO A 3 4.91 -9.61 -8.74
C PRO A 3 5.87 -8.58 -9.34
N ASN A 4 5.83 -7.34 -8.83
CA ASN A 4 6.75 -6.28 -9.24
C ASN A 4 8.14 -6.62 -8.68
N PHE A 5 8.88 -7.45 -9.43
CA PHE A 5 10.16 -8.01 -9.02
C PHE A 5 11.18 -6.94 -8.62
N LYS A 6 11.13 -5.76 -9.26
CA LYS A 6 11.99 -4.61 -8.93
C LYS A 6 11.74 -4.11 -7.51
N MET A 7 10.48 -3.96 -7.12
CA MET A 7 10.12 -3.53 -5.76
C MET A 7 10.49 -4.59 -4.73
N MET A 8 10.23 -5.86 -5.02
CA MET A 8 10.57 -6.96 -4.12
C MET A 8 12.10 -7.11 -3.91
N ALA A 9 12.89 -6.94 -4.98
CA ALA A 9 14.34 -6.92 -4.87
C ALA A 9 14.82 -5.72 -4.05
N ALA A 10 14.25 -4.53 -4.27
CA ALA A 10 14.57 -3.34 -3.49
C ALA A 10 14.25 -3.52 -2.00
N THR A 11 13.11 -4.12 -1.65
CA THR A 11 12.76 -4.37 -0.24
C THR A 11 13.69 -5.36 0.44
N LEU A 12 14.15 -6.39 -0.28
CA LEU A 12 15.12 -7.35 0.25
C LEU A 12 16.50 -6.74 0.46
N VAL A 13 16.96 -5.91 -0.49
CA VAL A 13 18.22 -5.16 -0.34
C VAL A 13 18.13 -4.24 0.87
N LEU A 14 17.03 -3.51 1.04
CA LEU A 14 16.84 -2.64 2.21
C LEU A 14 16.81 -3.43 3.52
N ALA A 15 16.15 -4.59 3.55
CA ALA A 15 16.13 -5.47 4.72
C ALA A 15 17.53 -5.98 5.06
N PHE A 16 18.28 -6.45 4.06
CA PHE A 16 19.65 -6.91 4.23
C PHE A 16 20.56 -5.79 4.74
N LEU A 17 20.54 -4.62 4.09
CA LEU A 17 21.32 -3.45 4.50
C LEU A 17 20.98 -3.02 5.93
N SER A 18 19.72 -3.14 6.35
CA SER A 18 19.31 -2.85 7.73
C SER A 18 19.93 -3.79 8.76
N ASN A 19 20.20 -5.04 8.40
CA ASN A 19 20.78 -6.00 9.32
C ASN A 19 22.30 -5.98 9.32
N THR A 20 22.93 -5.55 8.21
CA THR A 20 24.40 -5.54 8.09
C THR A 20 25.05 -4.19 8.41
N TYR A 21 24.41 -3.06 8.10
CA TYR A 21 25.03 -1.73 8.20
C TYR A 21 24.38 -0.80 9.22
N LEU A 22 23.17 -1.13 9.70
CA LEU A 22 22.51 -0.28 10.69
C LEU A 22 22.97 -0.67 12.10
N ASP A 23 23.78 0.18 12.70
CA ASP A 23 24.05 0.12 14.13
C ASP A 23 22.81 0.58 14.92
N LYS A 24 22.19 -0.34 15.65
CA LYS A 24 20.97 -0.10 16.42
C LYS A 24 21.26 0.50 17.80
N GLU A 25 22.49 0.45 18.26
CA GLU A 25 22.93 1.02 19.54
C GLU A 25 23.26 2.52 19.36
N ASN A 26 23.69 2.91 18.17
CA ASN A 26 24.04 4.30 17.86
C ASN A 26 22.78 5.19 17.73
N PRO A 27 22.59 6.20 18.61
CA PRO A 27 21.43 7.09 18.57
C PRO A 27 21.32 7.88 17.27
N LEU A 28 22.44 8.19 16.62
CA LEU A 28 22.45 8.93 15.35
C LEU A 28 21.82 8.08 14.24
N HIS A 29 22.25 6.83 14.08
CA HIS A 29 21.71 5.92 13.07
C HIS A 29 20.20 5.68 13.28
N THR A 30 19.80 5.39 14.52
CA THR A 30 18.40 5.10 14.82
C THR A 30 17.48 6.31 14.63
N ASN A 31 17.92 7.50 15.03
CA ASN A 31 17.15 8.74 14.85
C ASN A 31 17.10 9.18 13.40
N THR A 32 18.16 8.98 12.61
CA THR A 32 18.13 9.24 11.16
C THR A 32 17.08 8.38 10.47
N VAL A 33 17.01 7.08 10.75
CA VAL A 33 15.99 6.19 10.14
C VAL A 33 14.57 6.61 10.55
N ARG A 34 14.36 6.94 11.83
CA ARG A 34 13.06 7.42 12.33
C ARG A 34 12.65 8.74 11.65
N ALA A 35 13.59 9.67 11.49
CA ALA A 35 13.35 10.96 10.85
C ALA A 35 13.02 10.80 9.36
N LEU A 36 13.76 9.95 8.63
CA LEU A 36 13.48 9.66 7.22
C LEU A 36 12.12 9.01 7.03
N TYR A 37 11.77 8.04 7.88
CA TYR A 37 10.45 7.42 7.86
C TYR A 37 9.35 8.45 8.14
N ALA A 38 9.51 9.28 9.18
CA ALA A 38 8.55 10.33 9.52
C ALA A 38 8.37 11.32 8.36
N LEU A 39 9.46 11.78 7.75
CA LEU A 39 9.42 12.68 6.59
C LEU A 39 8.71 12.04 5.40
N SER A 40 9.00 10.77 5.11
CA SER A 40 8.34 10.01 4.04
C SER A 40 6.82 9.89 4.29
N GLN A 41 6.41 9.55 5.52
CA GLN A 41 4.99 9.43 5.85
C GLN A 41 4.28 10.78 5.78
N LEU A 42 4.87 11.84 6.34
CA LEU A 42 4.34 13.20 6.24
C LEU A 42 4.20 13.65 4.79
N GLY A 43 5.16 13.31 3.92
CA GLY A 43 5.06 13.54 2.48
C GLY A 43 3.86 12.81 1.85
N CYS A 44 3.67 11.52 2.17
CA CYS A 44 2.53 10.74 1.69
C CYS A 44 1.20 11.34 2.15
N TYR A 45 1.06 11.68 3.44
CA TYR A 45 -0.13 12.33 3.98
C TYR A 45 -0.36 13.70 3.35
N GLY A 46 0.68 14.49 3.17
CA GLY A 46 0.61 15.81 2.53
C GLY A 46 0.07 15.72 1.10
N VAL A 47 0.56 14.77 0.31
CA VAL A 47 0.05 14.53 -1.06
C VAL A 47 -1.42 14.12 -1.03
N LEU A 48 -1.81 13.17 -0.17
CA LEU A 48 -3.20 12.71 -0.09
C LEU A 48 -4.15 13.81 0.43
N ALA A 49 -3.71 14.63 1.40
CA ALA A 49 -4.48 15.76 1.90
C ALA A 49 -4.63 16.86 0.83
N PHE A 50 -3.56 17.15 0.07
CA PHE A 50 -3.63 18.07 -1.06
C PHE A 50 -4.61 17.59 -2.13
N LEU A 51 -4.57 16.30 -2.48
CA LEU A 51 -5.51 15.69 -3.42
C LEU A 51 -6.95 15.78 -2.92
N TYR A 52 -7.19 15.57 -1.63
CA TYR A 52 -8.52 15.71 -1.04
C TYR A 52 -9.06 17.13 -1.20
N LEU A 53 -8.24 18.15 -0.91
CA LEU A 53 -8.62 19.55 -1.11
C LEU A 53 -8.88 19.87 -2.58
N LYS A 54 -8.07 19.35 -3.50
CA LYS A 54 -8.26 19.52 -4.94
C LYS A 54 -9.52 18.84 -5.44
N ALA A 55 -9.83 17.64 -4.94
CA ALA A 55 -11.08 16.92 -5.24
C ALA A 55 -12.30 17.66 -4.71
N LYS A 56 -12.24 18.19 -3.49
CA LYS A 56 -13.31 18.98 -2.86
C LYS A 56 -13.68 20.23 -3.68
N ASN A 57 -12.68 20.86 -4.30
CA ASN A 57 -12.88 22.04 -5.13
C ASN A 57 -13.16 21.71 -6.60
N ASN A 58 -13.33 20.43 -6.95
CA ASN A 58 -13.64 20.02 -8.31
C ASN A 58 -15.11 20.28 -8.62
N THR A 59 -15.38 21.01 -9.72
CA THR A 59 -16.73 21.41 -10.16
C THR A 59 -17.24 20.61 -11.35
N ASP A 60 -16.57 19.52 -11.73
CA ASP A 60 -17.03 18.62 -12.80
C ASP A 60 -18.43 18.05 -12.47
N PRO A 61 -19.45 18.29 -13.33
CA PRO A 61 -20.82 17.82 -13.09
C PRO A 61 -20.99 16.31 -13.32
N GLY A 62 -19.94 15.62 -13.75
CA GLY A 62 -19.94 14.18 -13.98
C GLY A 62 -20.27 13.37 -12.73
N VAL A 63 -20.84 12.19 -12.97
CA VAL A 63 -21.36 11.29 -11.96
C VAL A 63 -20.82 9.89 -12.16
N VAL A 64 -20.63 9.19 -11.05
CA VAL A 64 -20.10 7.83 -11.00
C VAL A 64 -21.00 6.99 -10.11
N ILE A 65 -21.27 5.77 -10.53
CA ILE A 65 -22.01 4.79 -9.73
C ILE A 65 -21.00 3.98 -8.92
N VAL A 66 -21.14 4.01 -7.60
CA VAL A 66 -20.31 3.27 -6.64
C VAL A 66 -21.19 2.42 -5.75
N LYS A 67 -20.60 1.48 -5.01
CA LYS A 67 -21.29 0.84 -3.89
C LYS A 67 -21.38 1.80 -2.70
N GLU A 68 -22.45 1.66 -1.92
CA GLU A 68 -22.67 2.37 -0.65
C GLU A 68 -21.44 2.20 0.24
N ASP A 69 -20.89 3.30 0.76
CA ASP A 69 -19.73 3.25 1.65
C ASP A 69 -20.22 3.13 3.10
N LEU A 70 -20.08 1.94 3.69
CA LEU A 70 -20.46 1.69 5.08
C LEU A 70 -19.37 2.14 6.06
N GLY A 71 -18.25 2.67 5.57
CA GLY A 71 -17.09 3.06 6.36
C GLY A 71 -16.13 1.91 6.62
N PHE A 72 -14.91 2.24 7.07
CA PHE A 72 -13.84 1.27 7.33
C PHE A 72 -13.53 0.32 6.16
N GLY A 73 -13.73 0.79 4.92
CA GLY A 73 -13.51 -0.01 3.72
C GLY A 73 -14.56 -1.11 3.49
N GLN A 74 -15.70 -1.04 4.17
CA GLN A 74 -16.85 -1.90 3.90
C GLN A 74 -17.76 -1.26 2.85
N GLU A 75 -18.15 -2.06 1.87
CA GLU A 75 -19.10 -1.66 0.83
C GLU A 75 -20.45 -2.34 1.10
N GLY A 76 -21.53 -1.57 1.04
CA GLY A 76 -22.90 -2.07 1.12
C GLY A 76 -23.36 -2.70 -0.19
N GLU A 77 -24.54 -3.29 -0.18
CA GLU A 77 -25.09 -3.97 -1.37
C GLU A 77 -25.67 -2.98 -2.39
N ARG A 78 -26.08 -1.79 -1.93
CA ARG A 78 -26.76 -0.78 -2.75
C ARG A 78 -25.77 0.02 -3.59
N ASP A 79 -26.22 0.37 -4.80
CA ASP A 79 -25.50 1.29 -5.67
C ASP A 79 -25.93 2.72 -5.36
N GLU A 80 -24.95 3.61 -5.23
CA GLU A 80 -25.12 5.04 -5.00
C GLU A 80 -24.53 5.81 -6.19
N LYS A 81 -25.25 6.82 -6.65
CA LYS A 81 -24.80 7.72 -7.71
C LYS A 81 -24.23 8.99 -7.07
N ILE A 82 -22.92 9.15 -7.15
CA ILE A 82 -22.21 10.28 -6.54
C ILE A 82 -21.49 11.11 -7.60
N THR A 83 -21.11 12.33 -7.24
CA THR A 83 -20.32 13.21 -8.12
C THR A 83 -18.88 12.72 -8.25
N ILE A 84 -18.18 13.13 -9.30
CA ILE A 84 -16.74 12.85 -9.45
C ILE A 84 -15.93 13.43 -8.28
N ALA A 85 -16.27 14.65 -7.83
CA ALA A 85 -15.64 15.29 -6.69
C ALA A 85 -15.77 14.43 -5.42
N GLU A 86 -16.99 13.97 -5.15
CA GLU A 86 -17.27 13.14 -3.98
C GLU A 86 -16.59 11.78 -4.05
N HIS A 87 -16.59 11.13 -5.22
CA HIS A 87 -15.85 9.89 -5.44
C HIS A 87 -14.36 10.07 -5.09
N ASP A 88 -13.72 11.10 -5.63
CA ASP A 88 -12.28 11.32 -5.44
C ASP A 88 -11.96 11.70 -3.98
N MET A 89 -12.83 12.44 -3.30
CA MET A 89 -12.73 12.70 -1.87
C MET A 89 -12.80 11.41 -1.04
N ARG A 90 -13.80 10.54 -1.31
CA ARG A 90 -13.94 9.24 -0.63
C ARG A 90 -12.70 8.38 -0.84
N MET A 91 -12.15 8.36 -2.07
CA MET A 91 -10.92 7.61 -2.37
C MET A 91 -9.70 8.18 -1.63
N CYS A 92 -9.55 9.50 -1.51
CA CYS A 92 -8.49 10.09 -0.68
C CYS A 92 -8.60 9.67 0.77
N LEU A 93 -9.80 9.72 1.35
CA LEU A 93 -10.03 9.38 2.76
C LEU A 93 -9.75 7.89 3.03
N LYS A 94 -10.19 6.99 2.14
CA LYS A 94 -9.87 5.55 2.20
C LYS A 94 -8.37 5.32 2.20
N GLU A 95 -7.63 5.99 1.32
CA GLU A 95 -6.17 5.92 1.26
C GLU A 95 -5.50 6.47 2.54
N ILE A 96 -5.93 7.63 3.04
CA ILE A 96 -5.42 8.20 4.29
C ILE A 96 -5.64 7.25 5.47
N GLN A 97 -6.85 6.70 5.61
CA GLN A 97 -7.18 5.73 6.66
C GLN A 97 -6.29 4.50 6.57
N ARG A 98 -6.10 3.97 5.36
CA ARG A 98 -5.25 2.81 5.10
C ARG A 98 -3.79 3.07 5.48
N TYR A 99 -3.25 4.24 5.16
CA TYR A 99 -1.90 4.65 5.55
C TYR A 99 -1.79 4.87 7.06
N ALA A 100 -2.80 5.48 7.68
CA ALA A 100 -2.85 5.73 9.13
C ALA A 100 -2.75 4.42 9.93
N ILE A 101 -3.56 3.42 9.56
CA ILE A 101 -3.53 2.11 10.20
C ILE A 101 -2.16 1.44 10.01
N GLY A 102 -1.63 1.42 8.78
CA GLY A 102 -0.31 0.84 8.49
C GLY A 102 0.84 1.54 9.24
N THR A 103 0.77 2.87 9.34
CA THR A 103 1.75 3.69 10.07
C THR A 103 1.68 3.38 11.56
N ALA A 104 0.48 3.34 12.14
CA ALA A 104 0.28 3.06 13.57
C ALA A 104 0.85 1.70 13.95
N ILE A 105 0.55 0.65 13.17
CA ILE A 105 1.07 -0.70 13.40
C ILE A 105 2.61 -0.71 13.30
N THR A 106 3.16 -0.06 12.29
CA THR A 106 4.61 -0.02 12.04
C THR A 106 5.35 0.71 13.16
N VAL A 107 4.83 1.86 13.59
CA VAL A 107 5.38 2.63 14.72
C VAL A 107 5.27 1.83 16.01
N PHE A 108 4.14 1.20 16.28
CA PHE A 108 3.95 0.36 17.46
C PHE A 108 4.99 -0.75 17.53
N ILE A 109 5.18 -1.48 16.43
CA ILE A 109 6.14 -2.58 16.38
C ILE A 109 7.57 -2.09 16.55
N HIS A 110 7.91 -0.97 15.94
CA HIS A 110 9.23 -0.36 16.07
C HIS A 110 9.52 0.10 17.50
N VAL A 111 8.57 0.77 18.15
CA VAL A 111 8.74 1.23 19.54
C VAL A 111 8.81 0.04 20.51
N LYS A 112 8.00 -1.00 20.29
CA LYS A 112 7.91 -2.16 21.21
C LYS A 112 9.07 -3.15 21.05
N TRP A 113 9.51 -3.42 19.82
CA TRP A 113 10.50 -4.47 19.52
C TRP A 113 11.76 -3.97 18.81
N GLY A 114 11.89 -2.67 18.54
CA GLY A 114 13.06 -2.13 17.83
C GLY A 114 13.19 -2.67 16.40
N PHE A 115 12.07 -3.03 15.76
CA PHE A 115 12.09 -3.65 14.43
C PHE A 115 12.18 -2.59 13.32
N PHE A 116 13.40 -2.30 12.90
CA PHE A 116 13.74 -1.31 11.87
C PHE A 116 13.39 -1.65 10.41
N PRO A 117 13.42 -2.92 9.94
CA PRO A 117 13.21 -3.20 8.52
C PRO A 117 11.89 -2.65 7.95
N PRO A 118 10.74 -2.73 8.65
CA PRO A 118 9.51 -2.10 8.19
C PRO A 118 9.62 -0.59 7.96
N LEU A 119 10.36 0.14 8.81
CA LEU A 119 10.55 1.59 8.64
C LEU A 119 11.29 1.88 7.33
N LEU A 120 12.41 1.18 7.11
CA LEU A 120 13.25 1.40 5.93
C LEU A 120 12.53 1.03 4.63
N ILE A 121 11.87 -0.13 4.62
CA ILE A 121 11.10 -0.59 3.47
C ILE A 121 9.99 0.40 3.16
N GLN A 122 9.18 0.77 4.16
CA GLN A 122 8.05 1.68 3.94
C GLN A 122 8.47 3.10 3.59
N THR A 123 9.64 3.56 4.02
CA THR A 123 10.22 4.86 3.60
C THR A 123 10.37 4.95 2.08
N VAL A 124 10.63 3.83 1.40
CA VAL A 124 10.78 3.80 -0.06
C VAL A 124 9.50 3.36 -0.76
N THR A 125 8.85 2.31 -0.25
CA THR A 125 7.71 1.72 -0.95
C THR A 125 6.45 2.57 -0.87
N GLN A 126 6.20 3.25 0.26
CA GLN A 126 4.96 3.99 0.45
C GLN A 126 4.83 5.21 -0.48
N PRO A 127 5.88 6.04 -0.67
CA PRO A 127 5.83 7.12 -1.66
C PRO A 127 5.60 6.61 -3.09
N VAL A 128 6.24 5.49 -3.46
CA VAL A 128 6.04 4.86 -4.77
C VAL A 128 4.60 4.37 -4.94
N ASN A 129 4.02 3.77 -3.90
CA ASN A 129 2.62 3.31 -3.92
C ASN A 129 1.65 4.49 -4.06
N VAL A 130 1.86 5.60 -3.33
CA VAL A 130 1.05 6.83 -3.49
C VAL A 130 1.17 7.35 -4.92
N ALA A 131 2.38 7.47 -5.46
CA ALA A 131 2.62 7.95 -6.82
C ALA A 131 1.95 7.08 -7.90
N GLN A 132 1.83 5.78 -7.64
CA GLN A 132 1.18 4.82 -8.55
C GLN A 132 -0.34 4.77 -8.40
N SER A 133 -0.92 5.39 -7.36
CA SER A 133 -2.35 5.39 -7.10
C SER A 133 -3.13 6.04 -8.26
N PRO A 134 -4.32 5.52 -8.60
CA PRO A 134 -5.15 6.10 -9.66
C PRO A 134 -5.49 7.56 -9.41
N ILE A 135 -5.71 7.94 -8.14
CA ILE A 135 -6.06 9.31 -7.77
C ILE A 135 -4.92 10.30 -8.01
N VAL A 136 -3.67 9.93 -7.70
CA VAL A 136 -2.51 10.76 -8.04
C VAL A 136 -2.36 10.88 -9.55
N LYS A 137 -2.51 9.77 -10.29
CA LYS A 137 -2.39 9.77 -11.75
C LYS A 137 -3.41 10.68 -12.43
N VAL A 138 -4.67 10.61 -12.00
CA VAL A 138 -5.74 11.39 -12.62
C VAL A 138 -5.73 12.84 -12.13
N THR A 139 -5.59 13.08 -10.83
CA THR A 139 -5.77 14.41 -10.23
C THR A 139 -4.48 15.23 -10.18
N LEU A 140 -3.33 14.62 -9.93
CA LEU A 140 -2.03 15.34 -9.89
C LEU A 140 -1.32 15.31 -11.24
N LEU A 141 -1.22 14.12 -11.87
CA LEU A 141 -0.50 13.95 -13.14
C LEU A 141 -1.35 14.26 -14.39
N GLY A 142 -2.64 14.57 -14.22
CA GLY A 142 -3.53 14.96 -15.32
C GLY A 142 -3.81 13.85 -16.34
N GLN A 143 -3.59 12.58 -15.99
CA GLN A 143 -3.86 11.47 -16.89
C GLN A 143 -5.37 11.34 -17.11
N ARG A 144 -5.77 11.07 -18.36
CA ARG A 144 -7.19 10.90 -18.71
C ARG A 144 -7.76 9.72 -17.93
N ALA A 145 -8.95 9.89 -17.37
CA ALA A 145 -9.65 8.84 -16.62
C ALA A 145 -10.33 7.82 -17.56
N TRP A 146 -9.51 7.12 -18.36
CA TRP A 146 -9.93 6.12 -19.34
C TRP A 146 -9.20 4.79 -19.11
N GLY A 147 -9.73 3.70 -19.67
CA GLY A 147 -9.17 2.36 -19.49
C GLY A 147 -9.07 1.99 -18.00
N GLU A 148 -7.86 1.68 -17.54
CA GLU A 148 -7.58 1.32 -16.13
C GLU A 148 -7.77 2.48 -15.13
N LEU A 149 -7.74 3.73 -15.60
CA LEU A 149 -7.95 4.93 -14.77
C LEU A 149 -9.39 5.43 -14.80
N ARG A 150 -10.31 4.68 -15.43
CA ARG A 150 -11.73 5.02 -15.43
C ARG A 150 -12.30 4.89 -14.02
N ARG A 151 -13.05 5.90 -13.57
CA ARG A 151 -13.81 5.86 -12.32
C ARG A 151 -15.04 4.94 -12.46
N PRO A 152 -15.44 4.20 -11.42
CA PRO A 152 -14.82 4.14 -10.11
C PRO A 152 -13.54 3.31 -10.12
N TRP A 153 -12.52 3.76 -9.38
CA TRP A 153 -11.27 3.00 -9.29
C TRP A 153 -11.49 1.80 -8.39
N ARG A 154 -11.31 0.59 -8.93
CA ARG A 154 -11.24 -0.61 -8.10
C ARG A 154 -10.10 -0.45 -7.12
N ASP A 155 -10.38 -0.65 -5.85
CA ASP A 155 -9.36 -0.63 -4.80
C ASP A 155 -8.31 -1.72 -5.11
N PRO A 156 -7.11 -1.36 -5.60
CA PRO A 156 -6.11 -2.36 -5.97
C PRO A 156 -5.67 -3.18 -4.74
N SER A 157 -5.84 -2.57 -3.56
CA SER A 157 -5.30 -2.98 -2.27
C SER A 157 -6.35 -2.83 -1.17
N ALA A 158 -7.46 -3.58 -1.29
CA ALA A 158 -8.35 -3.86 -0.17
C ALA A 158 -7.52 -4.15 1.09
N MET A 159 -7.95 -3.66 2.25
CA MET A 159 -7.18 -3.69 3.51
C MET A 159 -6.52 -5.04 3.80
N GLY A 160 -7.19 -6.16 3.48
CA GLY A 160 -6.60 -7.51 3.59
C GLY A 160 -5.38 -7.78 2.70
N LYS A 161 -5.33 -7.25 1.47
CA LYS A 161 -4.13 -7.33 0.60
C LYS A 161 -2.97 -6.49 1.14
N GLN A 162 -3.26 -5.34 1.75
CA GLN A 162 -2.22 -4.53 2.39
C GLN A 162 -1.69 -5.24 3.63
N TRP A 163 -2.58 -5.81 4.46
CA TRP A 163 -2.19 -6.65 5.59
C TRP A 163 -1.28 -7.81 5.17
N ASN A 164 -1.64 -8.51 4.08
CA ASN A 164 -0.80 -9.56 3.52
C ASN A 164 0.55 -9.03 3.02
N THR A 165 0.57 -7.90 2.31
CA THR A 165 1.83 -7.27 1.86
C THR A 165 2.72 -6.88 3.04
N TRP A 166 2.11 -6.39 4.12
CA TRP A 166 2.81 -6.05 5.35
C TRP A 166 3.38 -7.29 6.05
N ASN A 167 2.59 -8.38 6.16
CA ASN A 167 3.08 -9.66 6.67
C ASN A 167 4.22 -10.22 5.82
N ASP A 168 4.08 -10.19 4.49
CA ASP A 168 5.13 -10.62 3.56
C ASP A 168 6.41 -9.79 3.76
N THR A 169 6.27 -8.48 4.02
CA THR A 169 7.39 -7.59 4.31
C THR A 169 8.13 -8.03 5.58
N ILE A 170 7.40 -8.30 6.67
CA ILE A 170 7.99 -8.80 7.92
C ILE A 170 8.68 -10.14 7.69
N GLN A 171 8.00 -11.09 7.06
CA GLN A 171 8.54 -12.42 6.81
C GLN A 171 9.80 -12.36 5.94
N SER A 172 9.80 -11.52 4.90
CA SER A 172 10.99 -11.32 4.06
C SER A 172 12.15 -10.70 4.83
N ALA A 173 11.88 -9.77 5.76
CA ALA A 173 12.90 -9.15 6.58
C ALA A 173 13.48 -10.11 7.65
N LEU A 174 12.67 -11.04 8.14
CA LEU A 174 13.09 -12.04 9.12
C LEU A 174 13.88 -13.19 8.47
N THR A 175 13.47 -13.64 7.28
CA THR A 175 14.03 -14.83 6.64
C THR A 175 15.09 -14.53 5.57
N GLY A 176 15.16 -13.28 5.09
CA GLY A 176 16.05 -12.90 3.98
C GLY A 176 15.65 -13.48 2.62
N GLU A 177 14.59 -14.30 2.56
CA GLU A 177 14.11 -14.92 1.33
C GLU A 177 12.93 -14.13 0.72
N PRO A 178 12.84 -14.02 -0.62
CA PRO A 178 11.63 -13.53 -1.26
C PRO A 178 10.48 -14.48 -0.94
N VAL A 179 9.42 -13.97 -0.29
CA VAL A 179 8.18 -14.72 -0.07
C VAL A 179 7.48 -14.91 -1.42
N VAL A 180 7.89 -15.93 -2.16
CA VAL A 180 7.18 -16.43 -3.34
C VAL A 180 5.90 -17.05 -2.80
N ARG A 181 4.83 -16.25 -2.76
CA ARG A 181 3.43 -16.60 -2.43
C ARG A 181 3.26 -18.10 -2.20
N GLN A 182 3.16 -18.53 -0.95
CA GLN A 182 2.91 -19.94 -0.60
C GLN A 182 1.68 -20.52 -1.36
N GLY A 183 0.77 -19.66 -1.85
CA GLY A 183 -0.31 -20.04 -2.76
C GLY A 183 0.13 -20.69 -4.08
N LYS A 184 1.30 -20.35 -4.66
CA LYS A 184 1.82 -21.01 -5.87
C LYS A 184 2.49 -22.35 -5.58
N LYS A 185 3.21 -22.49 -4.45
CA LYS A 185 3.79 -23.79 -4.05
C LYS A 185 2.70 -24.78 -3.64
N ALA A 186 1.67 -24.34 -2.90
CA ALA A 186 0.53 -25.18 -2.54
C ALA A 186 -0.33 -25.58 -3.77
N ALA A 187 -0.63 -24.63 -4.68
CA ALA A 187 -1.36 -24.94 -5.91
C ALA A 187 -0.56 -25.87 -6.86
N LYS A 188 0.77 -25.70 -6.94
CA LYS A 188 1.63 -26.59 -7.76
C LYS A 188 1.77 -27.98 -7.12
N LYS A 189 1.80 -28.09 -5.78
CA LYS A 189 1.79 -29.38 -5.06
C LYS A 189 0.44 -30.09 -5.18
N ALA A 190 -0.68 -29.37 -5.10
CA ALA A 190 -2.02 -29.90 -5.28
C ALA A 190 -2.29 -30.35 -6.73
N ALA A 191 -1.86 -29.56 -7.73
CA ALA A 191 -1.95 -29.93 -9.14
C ALA A 191 -1.06 -31.14 -9.51
N ALA A 192 0.12 -31.25 -8.88
CA ALA A 192 0.99 -32.43 -9.05
C ALA A 192 0.43 -33.69 -8.35
N ALA A 193 -0.25 -33.54 -7.21
CA ALA A 193 -0.89 -34.64 -6.50
C ALA A 193 -2.16 -35.15 -7.21
N GLY A 194 -2.95 -34.26 -7.83
CA GLY A 194 -4.12 -34.63 -8.63
C GLY A 194 -3.76 -35.41 -9.90
N LYS A 195 -2.65 -35.05 -10.58
CA LYS A 195 -2.16 -35.80 -11.76
C LYS A 195 -1.60 -37.19 -11.44
N ARG A 196 -1.16 -37.45 -10.21
CA ARG A 196 -0.66 -38.78 -9.78
C ARG A 196 -1.75 -39.76 -9.35
N LYS A 197 -2.98 -39.30 -9.12
CA LYS A 197 -4.14 -40.15 -8.78
C LYS A 197 -5.05 -40.49 -9.96
N SER A 198 -4.72 -39.98 -11.16
CA SER A 198 -5.48 -40.16 -12.40
C SER A 198 -4.78 -41.08 -13.41
N LYS A 199 -3.83 -41.89 -12.95
CA LYS A 199 -3.09 -42.85 -13.78
C LYS A 199 -3.12 -44.22 -13.14
#